data_AF-A0A3A8ZM59-F1
#
_entry.id   AF-A0A3A8ZM59-F1
#
_cell.length_a   1.000
_cell.length_b   1.000
_cell.length_c   1.000
_cell.angle_alpha   90.00
_cell.angle_beta   90.00
_cell.angle_gamma   90.00
#
_symmetry.space_group_name_H-M   'P 1'
#
loop_
_entity.id
_entity.type
_entity.pdbx_description
1 polymer ?
#
loop_
_entity_poly.entity_id
_entity_poly.type
_entity_poly.pdbx_seq_one_letter_code
_entity_poly.pdbx_strand_id
1 'polypeptide(L)'
;MQGTVKWFNSQKGYGFLVDSETNEDIFVHWSMLQMNGFKALNEDDLVEYEILDGTNGRKQAINVKAILTRKMIEDSLKEDGLHIQTMKDGYGVRKYIVINELDVIQTDEKGMTLMEVAKYAGFEISQLSA
;
A
#
# COMPACT_ATOMS: atom_id res chain seq x y z
N MET A 1 -2.67 -2.28 -15.41
CA MET A 1 -3.68 -1.56 -14.60
C MET A 1 -3.07 -1.27 -13.25
N GLN A 2 -3.52 -0.21 -12.58
CA GLN A 2 -3.06 0.15 -11.24
C GLN A 2 -4.21 0.08 -10.24
N GLY A 3 -3.86 -0.18 -8.99
CA GLY A 3 -4.84 -0.18 -7.91
C GLY A 3 -4.18 -0.18 -6.54
N THR A 4 -5.00 0.12 -5.54
CA THR A 4 -4.59 0.23 -4.15
C THR A 4 -5.11 -0.98 -3.38
N VAL A 5 -4.28 -1.57 -2.52
CA VAL A 5 -4.69 -2.68 -1.68
C VAL A 5 -5.71 -2.20 -0.65
N LYS A 6 -6.94 -2.70 -0.75
CA LYS A 6 -8.02 -2.43 0.22
C LYS A 6 -7.78 -3.16 1.53
N TRP A 7 -7.43 -4.43 1.41
CA TRP A 7 -7.03 -5.27 2.53
C TRP A 7 -6.35 -6.52 2.00
N PHE A 8 -5.45 -7.08 2.80
CA PHE A 8 -4.81 -8.35 2.50
C PHE A 8 -4.63 -9.14 3.79
N ASN A 9 -5.03 -10.41 3.77
CA ASN A 9 -4.80 -11.31 4.89
C ASN A 9 -3.55 -12.14 4.62
N SER A 10 -2.42 -11.73 5.18
CA SER A 10 -1.13 -12.41 4.97
C SER A 10 -1.10 -13.85 5.49
N GLN A 11 -1.94 -14.21 6.47
CA GLN A 11 -2.05 -15.59 6.95
C GLN A 11 -2.79 -16.48 5.96
N LYS A 12 -3.84 -15.96 5.31
CA LYS A 12 -4.63 -16.70 4.33
C LYS A 12 -4.12 -16.56 2.89
N GLY A 13 -3.26 -15.58 2.62
CA GLY A 13 -2.64 -15.35 1.32
C GLY A 13 -3.57 -14.73 0.27
N TYR A 14 -4.62 -14.01 0.66
CA TYR A 14 -5.50 -13.33 -0.29
C TYR A 14 -6.05 -12.00 0.24
N GLY A 15 -6.53 -11.18 -0.68
CA GLY A 15 -7.07 -9.86 -0.40
C GLY A 15 -7.88 -9.29 -1.56
N PHE A 16 -8.15 -8.00 -1.47
CA PHE A 16 -8.77 -7.23 -2.53
C PHE A 16 -8.01 -5.93 -2.78
N LEU A 17 -7.95 -5.56 -4.05
CA LEU A 17 -7.49 -4.27 -4.55
C LEU A 17 -8.71 -3.43 -4.93
N VAL A 18 -8.56 -2.12 -4.88
CA VAL A 18 -9.48 -1.16 -5.51
C VAL A 18 -8.79 -0.66 -6.76
N ASP A 19 -9.42 -0.90 -7.90
CA ASP A 19 -8.91 -0.42 -9.20
C ASP A 19 -8.88 1.10 -9.24
N SER A 20 -7.78 1.68 -9.70
CA SER A 20 -7.59 3.14 -9.71
C SER A 20 -8.53 3.86 -10.69
N GLU A 21 -8.97 3.20 -11.76
CA GLU A 21 -9.82 3.82 -12.79
C GLU A 21 -11.30 3.51 -12.55
N THR A 22 -11.63 2.25 -12.23
CA THR A 22 -13.02 1.81 -12.12
C THR A 22 -13.56 1.82 -10.69
N ASN A 23 -12.68 1.95 -9.69
CA ASN A 23 -13.01 1.84 -8.27
C ASN A 23 -13.68 0.49 -7.90
N GLU A 24 -13.50 -0.54 -8.73
CA GLU A 24 -14.02 -1.89 -8.49
C GLU A 24 -13.11 -2.70 -7.58
N ASP A 25 -13.71 -3.61 -6.81
CA ASP A 25 -12.99 -4.57 -5.97
C ASP A 25 -12.44 -5.70 -6.85
N ILE A 26 -11.11 -5.81 -6.95
CA ILE A 26 -10.41 -6.85 -7.71
C ILE A 26 -9.79 -7.87 -6.74
N PHE A 27 -10.08 -9.16 -6.93
CA PHE A 27 -9.54 -10.21 -6.07
C PHE A 27 -8.04 -10.43 -6.33
N VAL A 28 -7.24 -10.57 -5.28
CA VAL A 28 -5.80 -10.89 -5.39
C VAL A 28 -5.42 -12.06 -4.49
N HIS A 29 -4.57 -12.94 -5.00
CA HIS A 29 -3.98 -14.06 -4.27
C HIS A 29 -2.46 -13.97 -4.30
N TRP A 30 -1.79 -14.34 -3.21
CA TRP A 30 -0.34 -14.26 -3.03
C TRP A 30 0.46 -14.98 -4.13
N SER A 31 -0.11 -16.04 -4.72
CA SER A 31 0.52 -16.76 -5.84
C SER A 31 0.75 -15.88 -7.07
N MET A 32 -0.05 -14.81 -7.20
CA MET A 32 0.04 -13.86 -8.31
C MET A 32 1.04 -12.73 -8.06
N LEU A 33 1.51 -12.57 -6.83
CA LEU A 33 2.50 -11.54 -6.47
C LEU A 33 3.87 -11.88 -7.04
N GLN A 34 4.44 -10.95 -7.81
CA GLN A 34 5.77 -10.98 -8.40
C GLN A 34 6.78 -10.35 -7.42
N MET A 35 6.99 -11.00 -6.27
CA MET A 35 7.90 -10.54 -5.23
C MET A 35 8.80 -11.70 -4.77
N ASN A 36 10.04 -11.39 -4.40
CA ASN A 36 10.96 -12.35 -3.80
C ASN A 36 10.73 -12.45 -2.29
N GLY A 37 10.92 -13.65 -1.72
CA GLY A 37 10.75 -13.88 -0.29
C GLY A 37 9.30 -13.97 0.16
N PHE A 38 8.98 -13.42 1.33
CA PHE A 38 7.62 -13.45 1.88
C PHE A 38 6.69 -12.53 1.10
N LYS A 39 5.72 -13.13 0.38
CA LYS A 39 4.78 -12.43 -0.48
C LYS A 39 3.58 -11.93 0.34
N ALA A 40 3.64 -10.68 0.76
CA ALA A 40 2.52 -10.01 1.43
C ALA A 40 2.34 -8.60 0.91
N LEU A 41 1.09 -8.15 0.98
CA LEU A 41 0.68 -6.78 0.74
C LEU A 41 0.07 -6.23 2.04
N ASN A 42 0.13 -4.92 2.19
CA ASN A 42 -0.54 -4.19 3.25
C ASN A 42 -1.62 -3.31 2.65
N GLU A 43 -2.62 -2.98 3.46
CA GLU A 43 -3.58 -1.92 3.12
C GLU A 43 -2.83 -0.64 2.72
N ASP A 44 -3.36 0.05 1.71
CA ASP A 44 -2.80 1.23 1.07
C ASP A 44 -1.57 0.99 0.16
N ASP A 45 -1.04 -0.24 0.06
CA ASP A 45 0.03 -0.54 -0.91
C ASP A 45 -0.46 -0.30 -2.35
N LEU A 46 0.40 0.28 -3.19
CA LEU A 46 0.14 0.52 -4.60
C LEU A 46 0.72 -0.60 -5.45
N VAL A 47 -0.10 -1.16 -6.32
CA VAL A 47 0.28 -2.28 -7.17
C VAL A 47 -0.08 -2.04 -8.63
N GLU A 48 0.75 -2.61 -9.51
CA GLU A 48 0.44 -2.82 -10.91
C GLU A 48 -0.02 -4.27 -11.11
N TYR A 49 -1.04 -4.48 -11.93
CA TYR A 49 -1.53 -5.81 -12.26
C TYR A 49 -2.17 -5.87 -13.65
N GLU A 50 -2.41 -7.10 -14.08
CA GLU A 50 -3.27 -7.45 -15.19
C GLU A 50 -4.57 -8.08 -14.66
N ILE A 51 -5.69 -7.90 -15.36
CA ILE A 51 -6.96 -8.52 -15.00
C ILE A 51 -7.14 -9.81 -15.80
N LEU A 52 -7.50 -10.87 -15.08
CA LEU A 52 -8.05 -12.08 -15.64
C LEU A 52 -9.52 -12.20 -15.24
N ASP A 53 -10.40 -12.33 -16.22
CA ASP A 53 -11.81 -12.63 -15.98
C ASP A 53 -11.96 -14.09 -15.51
N GLY A 54 -12.37 -14.27 -14.26
CA GLY A 54 -12.61 -15.58 -13.69
C GLY A 54 -13.89 -16.23 -14.23
N THR A 55 -13.94 -17.55 -14.22
CA THR A 55 -15.10 -18.36 -14.67
C THR A 55 -16.37 -18.15 -13.85
N ASN A 56 -16.26 -17.50 -12.68
CA ASN A 56 -17.35 -17.19 -11.75
C ASN A 56 -17.80 -15.72 -11.81
N GLY A 57 -17.37 -14.97 -12.83
CA GLY A 57 -17.70 -13.55 -13.00
C GLY A 57 -16.94 -12.60 -12.06
N ARG A 58 -15.93 -13.10 -11.31
CA ARG A 58 -15.06 -12.25 -10.50
C ARG A 58 -13.78 -11.93 -11.25
N LYS A 59 -13.40 -10.66 -11.24
CA LYS A 59 -12.10 -10.21 -11.76
C LYS A 59 -11.00 -10.58 -10.78
N GLN A 60 -9.91 -11.13 -11.31
CA GLN A 60 -8.73 -11.49 -10.53
C GLN A 60 -7.50 -10.73 -11.04
N ALA A 61 -6.75 -10.16 -10.11
CA ALA A 61 -5.45 -9.58 -10.38
C ALA A 61 -4.41 -10.69 -10.57
N ILE A 62 -3.71 -10.65 -11.70
CA ILE A 62 -2.59 -11.54 -12.05
C ILE A 62 -1.35 -10.70 -12.34
N ASN A 63 -0.17 -11.36 -12.36
CA ASN A 63 1.13 -10.71 -12.61
C ASN A 63 1.37 -9.47 -11.72
N VAL A 64 0.91 -9.54 -10.47
CA VAL A 64 0.83 -8.39 -9.56
C VAL A 64 2.21 -7.98 -9.10
N LYS A 65 2.61 -6.74 -9.39
CA LYS A 65 3.88 -6.14 -8.97
C LYS A 65 3.61 -5.00 -8.01
N ALA A 66 4.35 -4.95 -6.91
CA ALA A 66 4.28 -3.82 -6.02
C ALA A 66 5.03 -2.62 -6.62
N ILE A 67 4.33 -1.49 -6.79
CA ILE A 67 4.93 -0.21 -7.19
C ILE A 67 5.48 0.49 -5.94
N LEU A 68 4.66 0.51 -4.88
CA LEU A 68 5.00 1.14 -3.62
C LEU A 68 4.35 0.33 -2.50
N THR A 69 5.16 -0.12 -1.56
CA THR A 69 4.65 -0.77 -0.35
C THR A 69 5.01 0.03 0.89
N ARG A 70 4.20 -0.11 1.93
CA ARG A 70 4.53 0.38 3.27
C ARG A 70 5.92 -0.08 3.69
N LYS A 71 6.30 -1.33 3.40
CA LYS A 71 7.62 -1.86 3.73
C LYS A 71 8.75 -1.09 3.02
N MET A 72 8.58 -0.75 1.74
CA MET A 72 9.59 0.04 1.00
C MET A 72 9.76 1.43 1.63
N ILE A 73 8.66 2.07 2.03
CA ILE A 73 8.69 3.38 2.70
C ILE A 73 9.35 3.25 4.07
N GLU A 74 8.96 2.25 4.87
CA GLU A 74 9.57 2.00 6.18
C GLU A 74 11.06 1.69 6.09
N ASP A 75 11.48 0.88 5.11
CA ASP A 75 12.88 0.52 4.96
C ASP A 75 13.72 1.73 4.50
N SER A 76 13.16 2.62 3.66
CA SER A 76 13.79 3.91 3.32
C SER A 76 13.90 4.85 4.51
N LEU A 77 12.83 5.02 5.31
CA LEU A 77 12.84 5.89 6.48
C LEU A 77 13.82 5.42 7.56
N LYS A 78 13.99 4.10 7.71
CA LYS A 78 14.94 3.54 8.68
C LYS A 78 16.38 3.92 8.41
N GLU A 79 16.77 4.19 7.17
CA GLU A 79 18.13 4.64 6.83
C GLU A 79 18.48 5.98 7.50
N ASP A 80 17.46 6.81 7.75
CA ASP A 80 17.57 8.11 8.41
C ASP A 80 17.20 8.06 9.91
N GLY A 81 17.03 6.86 10.49
CA GLY A 81 16.58 6.70 11.89
C GLY A 81 15.12 7.11 12.11
N LEU A 82 14.29 7.03 11.07
CA LEU A 82 12.88 7.39 11.09
C LEU A 82 11.97 6.15 11.05
N HIS A 83 10.80 6.28 11.66
CA HIS A 83 9.80 5.22 11.76
C HIS A 83 8.39 5.74 11.51
N ILE A 84 7.52 4.88 10.98
CA ILE A 84 6.10 5.19 10.77
C ILE A 84 5.29 4.74 11.98
N GLN A 85 4.47 5.63 12.53
CA GLN A 85 3.42 5.29 13.48
C GLN A 85 2.04 5.50 12.85
N THR A 86 1.11 4.59 13.15
CA THR A 86 -0.29 4.70 12.68
C THR A 86 -1.18 5.26 13.77
N MET A 87 -2.09 6.16 13.39
CA MET A 87 -3.19 6.64 14.22
C MET A 87 -4.50 6.58 13.45
N LYS A 88 -5.61 6.86 14.12
CA LYS A 88 -6.90 7.09 13.46
C LYS A 88 -7.32 8.52 13.72
N ASP A 89 -7.83 9.19 12.69
CA ASP A 89 -8.44 10.50 12.87
C ASP A 89 -9.83 10.40 13.53
N GLY A 90 -10.51 11.54 13.70
CA GLY A 90 -11.85 11.61 14.29
C GLY A 90 -12.93 10.85 13.49
N TYR A 91 -12.65 10.46 12.25
CA TYR A 91 -13.54 9.67 11.39
C TYR A 91 -13.15 8.18 11.35
N GLY A 92 -12.12 7.78 12.09
CA GLY A 92 -11.63 6.40 12.12
C GLY A 92 -10.75 6.03 10.93
N VAL A 93 -10.38 7.00 10.08
CA VAL A 93 -9.51 6.79 8.92
C VAL A 93 -8.08 6.66 9.42
N ARG A 94 -7.34 5.66 8.92
CA ARG A 94 -5.94 5.47 9.27
C ARG A 94 -5.11 6.64 8.75
N LYS A 95 -4.29 7.20 9.63
CA LYS A 95 -3.29 8.21 9.33
C LYS A 95 -1.93 7.72 9.78
N TYR A 96 -0.89 8.27 9.18
CA TYR A 96 0.49 7.90 9.38
C TYR A 96 1.29 9.14 9.79
N ILE A 97 2.13 9.02 10.79
CA ILE A 97 3.10 10.05 11.18
C ILE A 97 4.50 9.46 11.12
N VAL A 98 5.49 10.29 10.81
CA VAL A 98 6.89 9.91 10.84
C VAL A 98 7.49 10.43 12.15
N ILE A 99 8.16 9.56 12.89
CA ILE A 99 8.84 9.85 14.15
C ILE A 99 10.32 9.47 14.05
N ASN A 100 11.16 10.10 14.86
CA ASN A 100 12.56 9.69 15.03
C ASN A 100 12.74 8.68 16.18
N GLU A 101 13.98 8.29 16.47
CA GLU A 101 14.33 7.36 17.57
C GLU A 101 13.92 7.83 18.98
N LEU A 102 13.58 9.10 19.14
CA LEU A 102 13.13 9.70 20.41
C LEU A 102 11.61 9.89 20.46
N ASP A 103 10.87 9.24 19.56
CA ASP A 103 9.41 9.36 19.40
C ASP A 103 8.94 10.80 19.10
N VAL A 104 9.83 11.65 18.56
CA VAL A 104 9.48 13.03 18.18
C VAL A 104 8.94 13.04 16.76
N ILE A 105 7.73 13.57 16.59
CA ILE A 105 7.06 13.72 15.30
C ILE A 105 7.87 14.65 14.38
N GLN A 106 8.15 14.18 13.16
CA GLN A 106 8.86 14.91 12.10
C GLN A 106 7.92 15.47 11.01
N THR A 107 6.63 15.13 11.09
CA THR A 107 5.58 15.46 10.10
C THR A 107 4.38 16.14 10.76
N ASP A 108 3.27 16.32 10.04
CA ASP A 108 2.04 16.90 10.61
C ASP A 108 1.44 15.99 11.71
N GLU A 109 1.10 16.58 12.87
CA GLU A 109 0.48 15.91 14.02
C GLU A 109 -0.94 15.37 13.74
N LYS A 110 -1.62 15.90 12.73
CA LYS A 110 -2.93 15.40 12.26
C LYS A 110 -2.80 14.09 11.49
N GLY A 111 -1.57 13.73 11.13
CA GLY A 111 -1.26 12.54 10.37
C GLY A 111 -1.54 12.66 8.88
N MET A 112 -0.78 11.89 8.13
CA MET A 112 -0.71 11.90 6.68
C MET A 112 -1.29 10.61 6.10
N THR A 113 -1.64 10.63 4.83
CA THR A 113 -1.91 9.42 4.02
C THR A 113 -0.60 8.68 3.75
N LEU A 114 -0.66 7.38 3.40
CA LEU A 114 0.55 6.63 3.04
C LEU A 114 1.28 7.27 1.85
N MET A 115 0.53 7.86 0.92
CA MET A 115 1.02 8.61 -0.24
C MET A 115 1.87 9.82 0.16
N GLU A 116 1.39 10.60 1.13
CA GLU A 116 2.12 11.76 1.65
C GLU A 116 3.37 11.34 2.42
N VAL A 117 3.33 10.22 3.16
CA VAL A 117 4.53 9.64 3.80
C VAL A 117 5.53 9.18 2.75
N ALA A 118 5.08 8.54 1.68
CA ALA A 118 5.96 8.10 0.60
C ALA A 118 6.66 9.29 -0.06
N LYS A 119 5.92 10.37 -0.32
CA LYS A 119 6.49 11.63 -0.81
C LYS A 119 7.51 12.23 0.16
N TYR A 120 7.21 12.20 1.46
CA TYR A 120 8.16 12.62 2.50
C TYR A 120 9.44 11.77 2.48
N ALA A 121 9.32 10.46 2.28
CA ALA A 121 10.44 9.52 2.13
C ALA A 121 11.14 9.60 0.75
N GLY A 122 10.83 10.60 -0.09
CA GLY A 122 11.50 10.81 -1.37
C GLY A 122 11.02 9.94 -2.53
N PHE A 123 9.91 9.21 -2.37
CA PHE A 123 9.31 8.47 -3.49
C PHE A 123 8.55 9.44 -4.41
N GLU A 124 8.97 9.52 -5.67
CA GLU A 124 8.19 10.20 -6.71
C GLU A 124 7.11 9.28 -7.26
N ILE A 125 5.85 9.57 -6.94
CA ILE A 125 4.70 8.79 -7.41
C ILE A 125 4.06 9.56 -8.54
N SER A 126 4.79 9.65 -9.65
CA SER A 126 4.49 10.52 -10.80
C SER A 126 3.37 10.00 -11.69
N GLN A 127 2.49 9.09 -11.22
CA GLN A 127 1.51 8.42 -12.06
C GLN A 127 0.10 8.22 -11.45
N LEU A 128 -0.22 8.82 -10.30
CA LEU A 128 -1.56 8.69 -9.70
C LEU A 128 -2.54 9.83 -9.98
N SER A 129 -2.16 10.78 -10.85
CA SER A 129 -3.11 11.74 -11.41
C SER A 129 -3.18 11.61 -12.93
N ALA A 130 -4.12 10.80 -13.39
CA ALA A 130 -4.80 11.01 -14.65
C ALA A 130 -6.28 10.63 -14.45
#